data_AF-A0A836W629-F1
#
_entry.id   AF-A0A836W629-F1
#
_cell.length_a   1.000
_cell.length_b   1.000
_cell.length_c   1.000
_cell.angle_alpha   90.00
_cell.angle_beta   90.00
_cell.angle_gamma   90.00
#
_symmetry.space_group_name_H-M   'P 1'
#
loop_
_entity.id
_entity.type
_entity.pdbx_description
1 polymer ?
#
loop_
_entity_poly.entity_id
_entity_poly.type
_entity_poly.pdbx_seq_one_letter_code
_entity_poly.pdbx_strand_id
1 'polypeptide(L)'
;MPVIETRNVWFSYTRGEPVLQGIDFRAGPGEVVALAGPTGCGKSTFLLLLAGLLHPDQGEVLLDGRPLLKQMPAARKRIGMLFQPHQLQLQALFSLPHLSLHFPMFQNKLSDFSEYHSQ
;
A
#
# COMPACT_ATOMS: atom_id res chain seq x y z
N MET A 1 5.53 5.47 20.29
CA MET A 1 5.84 4.06 19.92
C MET A 1 5.26 3.79 18.54
N PRO A 2 5.94 3.09 17.62
CA PRO A 2 5.40 2.78 16.31
C PRO A 2 4.18 1.85 16.45
N VAL A 3 3.12 2.13 15.68
CA VAL A 3 1.93 1.25 15.61
C VAL A 3 2.22 0.08 14.71
N ILE A 4 2.92 0.31 13.59
CA ILE A 4 3.35 -0.74 12.67
C ILE A 4 4.86 -0.62 12.41
N GLU A 5 5.53 -1.76 12.37
CA GLU A 5 6.97 -1.85 12.14
C GLU A 5 7.30 -3.08 11.31
N THR A 6 8.29 -2.98 10.43
CA THR A 6 8.94 -4.13 9.80
C THR A 6 10.42 -4.16 10.18
N ARG A 7 10.93 -5.36 10.44
CA ARG A 7 12.35 -5.58 10.77
C ARG A 7 12.96 -6.58 9.80
N ASN A 8 13.91 -6.10 9.00
CA ASN A 8 14.66 -6.87 8.02
C ASN A 8 13.76 -7.81 7.20
N VAL A 9 12.68 -7.27 6.61
CA VAL A 9 11.69 -8.10 5.90
C VAL A 9 12.17 -8.45 4.50
N TRP A 10 12.18 -9.75 4.20
CA TRP A 10 12.43 -10.31 2.87
C TRP A 10 11.20 -11.06 2.38
N PHE A 11 10.94 -11.00 1.07
CA PHE A 11 9.82 -11.73 0.47
C PHE A 11 10.03 -12.01 -1.01
N SER A 12 9.64 -13.22 -1.43
CA SER A 12 9.71 -13.71 -2.81
C SER A 12 8.41 -14.47 -3.12
N TYR A 13 7.80 -14.22 -4.30
CA TYR A 13 6.70 -15.07 -4.77
C TYR A 13 7.23 -16.40 -5.32
N THR A 14 8.36 -16.32 -6.02
CA THR A 14 9.09 -17.47 -6.56
C THR A 14 10.40 -17.59 -5.80
N ARG A 15 10.75 -18.80 -5.38
CA ARG A 15 11.98 -19.06 -4.63
C ARG A 15 13.20 -18.63 -5.46
N GLY A 16 14.04 -17.78 -4.88
CA GLY A 16 15.26 -17.27 -5.52
C GLY A 16 15.08 -15.93 -6.25
N GLU A 17 13.86 -15.41 -6.33
CA GLU A 17 13.55 -14.11 -6.96
C GLU A 17 12.95 -13.15 -5.93
N PRO A 18 13.80 -12.52 -5.08
CA PRO A 18 13.31 -11.66 -4.01
C PRO A 18 12.70 -10.37 -4.54
N VAL A 19 11.44 -10.15 -4.19
CA VAL A 19 10.68 -8.91 -4.48
C VAL A 19 10.98 -7.83 -3.44
N LEU A 20 11.14 -8.22 -2.18
CA LEU A 20 11.54 -7.35 -1.07
C LEU A 20 12.80 -7.90 -0.42
N GLN A 21 13.74 -7.01 -0.10
CA GLN A 21 15.05 -7.35 0.42
C GLN A 21 15.38 -6.44 1.61
N GLY A 22 15.36 -6.98 2.82
CA GLY A 22 15.80 -6.28 4.03
C GLY A 22 15.06 -5.00 4.35
N ILE A 23 13.72 -5.00 4.24
CA ILE A 23 12.93 -3.78 4.47
C ILE A 23 12.73 -3.51 5.96
N ASP A 24 13.33 -2.42 6.44
CA ASP A 24 13.08 -1.82 7.75
C ASP A 24 12.18 -0.58 7.61
N PHE A 25 11.06 -0.58 8.31
CA PHE A 25 10.06 0.48 8.22
C PHE A 25 9.33 0.65 9.55
N ARG A 26 8.92 1.88 9.88
CA ARG A 26 8.12 2.21 11.06
C ARG A 26 7.13 3.30 10.72
N ALA A 27 5.90 3.15 11.20
CA ALA A 27 4.93 4.24 11.23
C ALA A 27 4.30 4.38 12.63
N GLY A 28 4.24 5.61 13.10
CA GLY A 28 3.62 6.02 14.34
C GLY A 28 2.09 6.17 14.24
N PRO A 29 1.41 6.34 15.38
CA PRO A 29 -0.02 6.64 15.40
C PRO A 29 -0.32 7.98 14.71
N GLY A 30 -1.32 7.99 13.82
CA GLY A 30 -1.74 9.21 13.11
C GLY A 30 -0.84 9.63 11.96
N GLU A 31 0.25 8.91 11.69
CA GLU A 31 1.13 9.20 10.56
C GLU A 31 0.49 8.80 9.23
N VAL A 32 0.67 9.65 8.23
CA VAL A 32 0.31 9.37 6.84
C VAL A 32 1.59 9.16 6.07
N VAL A 33 1.80 7.94 5.58
CA VAL A 33 3.00 7.54 4.85
C VAL A 33 2.65 7.30 3.38
N ALA A 34 3.38 7.93 2.47
CA ALA A 34 3.30 7.65 1.04
C ALA A 34 4.40 6.66 0.65
N LEU A 35 4.01 5.58 -0.03
CA LEU A 35 4.93 4.61 -0.62
C LEU A 35 5.04 4.86 -2.13
N ALA A 36 6.15 5.45 -2.56
CA ALA A 36 6.42 5.79 -3.96
C ALA A 36 7.51 4.90 -4.57
N GLY A 37 7.44 4.68 -5.88
CA GLY A 37 8.45 3.94 -6.63
C GLY A 37 7.92 3.40 -7.95
N PRO A 38 8.79 2.93 -8.87
CA PRO A 38 8.40 2.41 -10.17
C PRO A 38 7.43 1.24 -10.10
N THR A 39 6.63 1.02 -11.15
CA THR A 39 5.80 -0.19 -11.26
C THR A 39 6.68 -1.45 -11.12
N GLY A 40 6.22 -2.43 -10.35
CA GLY A 40 6.96 -3.68 -10.13
C GLY A 40 7.96 -3.68 -8.98
N CYS A 41 8.25 -2.54 -8.34
CA CYS A 41 9.24 -2.47 -7.24
C CYS A 41 8.77 -3.07 -5.89
N GLY A 42 7.68 -3.84 -5.86
CA GLY A 42 7.20 -4.52 -4.64
C GLY A 42 6.27 -3.71 -3.72
N LYS A 43 5.78 -2.53 -4.12
CA LYS A 43 4.88 -1.70 -3.27
C LYS A 43 3.64 -2.45 -2.79
N SER A 44 2.89 -3.03 -3.72
CA SER A 44 1.67 -3.78 -3.40
C SER A 44 1.98 -4.99 -2.52
N THR A 45 3.10 -5.68 -2.81
CA THR A 45 3.60 -6.79 -1.99
C THR A 45 3.91 -6.35 -0.56
N PHE A 46 4.54 -5.20 -0.38
CA PHE A 46 4.82 -4.65 0.94
C PHE A 46 3.53 -4.30 1.70
N LEU A 47 2.55 -3.67 1.05
CA LEU A 47 1.25 -3.39 1.65
C LEU A 47 0.51 -4.67 2.07
N LEU A 48 0.60 -5.74 1.27
CA LEU A 48 0.01 -7.04 1.61
C LEU A 48 0.67 -7.67 2.85
N LEU A 49 2.00 -7.52 3.02
CA LEU A 49 2.71 -7.98 4.22
C LEU A 49 2.29 -7.15 5.45
N LEU A 50 2.20 -5.82 5.33
CA LEU A 50 1.70 -4.95 6.40
C LEU A 50 0.25 -5.27 6.79
N ALA A 51 -0.56 -5.73 5.84
CA ALA A 51 -1.93 -6.19 6.07
C ALA A 51 -2.02 -7.59 6.69
N GLY A 52 -0.90 -8.31 6.82
CA GLY A 52 -0.88 -9.70 7.28
C GLY A 52 -1.54 -10.67 6.30
N LEU A 53 -1.60 -10.30 5.02
CA LEU A 53 -2.14 -11.13 3.93
C LEU A 53 -1.05 -11.99 3.28
N LEU A 54 0.21 -11.61 3.43
CA LEU A 54 1.38 -12.40 3.07
C LEU A 54 2.24 -12.65 4.31
N HIS A 55 3.05 -13.71 4.25
CA HIS A 55 4.04 -14.02 5.28
C HIS A 55 5.44 -13.73 4.71
N PRO A 56 6.30 -13.00 5.43
CA PRO A 56 7.66 -12.76 4.98
C PRO A 56 8.49 -14.06 4.97
N ASP A 57 9.44 -14.18 4.05
CA ASP A 57 10.41 -15.28 4.02
C ASP A 57 11.42 -15.16 5.17
N GLN A 58 11.79 -13.92 5.51
CA GLN A 58 12.68 -13.57 6.62
C GLN A 58 12.23 -12.26 7.26
N GLY A 59 12.61 -12.07 8.53
CA GLY A 59 12.22 -10.90 9.31
C GLY A 59 10.80 -11.00 9.85
N GLU A 60 10.27 -9.86 10.33
CA GLU A 60 8.94 -9.82 10.94
C GLU A 60 8.21 -8.49 10.69
N VAL A 61 6.89 -8.58 10.64
CA VAL A 61 5.97 -7.44 10.71
C VAL A 61 5.38 -7.39 12.11
N LEU A 62 5.40 -6.23 12.74
CA LEU A 62 4.95 -5.99 14.11
C LEU A 62 3.77 -5.01 14.10
N LEU A 63 2.77 -5.30 14.93
CA LEU A 63 1.67 -4.39 15.25
C LEU A 63 1.68 -4.15 16.77
N ASP A 64 1.83 -2.89 17.17
CA ASP A 64 2.13 -2.44 18.55
C ASP A 64 3.28 -3.22 19.20
N GLY A 65 4.38 -3.39 18.47
CA GLY A 65 5.58 -4.06 18.99
C GLY A 65 5.45 -5.58 19.19
N ARG A 66 4.34 -6.21 18.77
CA ARG A 66 4.17 -7.67 18.79
C ARG A 66 4.05 -8.23 17.37
N PRO A 67 4.53 -9.46 17.09
CA PRO A 67 4.45 -10.03 15.75
C PRO A 67 3.01 -10.06 15.23
N LEU A 68 2.78 -9.47 14.06
CA LEU A 68 1.44 -9.30 13.46
C LEU A 68 0.75 -10.65 13.23
N LEU A 69 1.48 -11.63 12.68
CA LEU A 69 0.94 -12.95 12.36
C LEU A 69 0.49 -13.72 13.62
N LYS A 70 1.12 -13.49 14.77
CA LYS A 70 0.71 -14.08 16.06
C LYS A 70 -0.56 -13.44 16.65
N GLN A 71 -1.00 -12.31 16.10
CA GLN A 71 -2.21 -11.60 16.51
C GLN A 71 -3.39 -11.84 15.56
N MET A 72 -3.20 -12.66 14.53
CA MET A 72 -4.26 -13.03 13.60
C MET A 72 -5.25 -14.03 14.23
N PRO A 73 -6.56 -13.92 13.94
CA PRO A 73 -7.19 -12.97 13.02
C PRO A 73 -7.58 -11.63 13.69
N ALA A 74 -7.42 -11.48 15.00
CA ALA A 74 -7.90 -10.32 15.75
C ALA A 74 -7.35 -8.98 15.23
N ALA A 75 -6.09 -8.94 14.81
CA ALA A 75 -5.47 -7.74 14.26
C ALA A 75 -6.08 -7.29 12.91
N ARG A 76 -6.86 -8.12 12.19
CA ARG A 76 -7.58 -7.69 10.96
C ARG A 76 -8.60 -6.59 11.22
N LYS A 77 -9.16 -6.52 12.43
CA LYS A 77 -10.10 -5.43 12.81
C LYS A 77 -9.43 -4.07 12.92
N ARG A 78 -8.09 -4.03 12.92
CA ARG A 78 -7.28 -2.83 13.11
C ARG A 78 -6.56 -2.39 11.86
N ILE A 79 -6.61 -3.20 10.80
CA ILE A 79 -5.93 -2.94 9.54
C ILE A 79 -6.98 -2.94 8.43
N GLY A 80 -7.23 -1.76 7.86
CA GLY A 80 -8.04 -1.60 6.66
C GLY A 80 -7.14 -1.55 5.43
N MET A 81 -7.50 -2.27 4.37
CA MET A 81 -6.81 -2.21 3.09
C MET A 81 -7.81 -1.86 1.99
N LEU A 82 -7.55 -0.78 1.27
CA LEU A 82 -8.26 -0.42 0.06
C LEU A 82 -7.39 -0.80 -1.13
N PHE A 83 -7.85 -1.77 -1.91
CA PHE A 83 -7.16 -2.15 -3.12
C PHE A 83 -7.34 -1.07 -4.18
N GLN A 84 -6.33 -0.87 -5.03
CA GLN A 84 -6.54 -0.11 -6.25
C GLN A 84 -7.72 -0.75 -6.98
N PRO A 85 -8.76 0.02 -7.35
CA PRO A 85 -9.76 -0.50 -8.25
C PRO A 85 -9.02 -0.85 -9.54
N HIS A 86 -8.87 -2.15 -9.82
CA HIS A 86 -8.58 -2.62 -11.16
C HIS A 86 -9.61 -1.93 -12.03
N GLN A 87 -9.17 -1.04 -12.92
CA GLN A 87 -9.99 -0.27 -13.87
C GLN A 87 -11.44 -0.75 -13.84
N LEU A 88 -12.28 -0.07 -13.07
CA LEU A 88 -13.64 0.09 -13.54
C LEU A 88 -13.42 0.71 -14.93
N GLN A 89 -13.55 -0.10 -15.98
CA GLN A 89 -13.89 0.43 -17.28
C GLN A 89 -15.21 1.15 -17.05
N LEU A 90 -15.13 2.40 -16.61
CA LEU A 90 -16.21 3.39 -16.64
C LEU A 90 -16.55 3.73 -18.10
N GLN A 91 -16.33 2.80 -19.05
CA GLN A 91 -16.78 2.92 -20.43
C GLN A 91 -18.31 2.84 -20.52
N ALA A 92 -18.98 2.28 -19.50
CA ALA A 92 -20.44 2.23 -19.47
C ALA A 92 -21.11 3.45 -18.79
N LEU A 93 -20.36 4.32 -18.09
CA LEU A 93 -20.97 5.45 -17.36
C LEU A 93 -20.90 6.79 -18.12
N PHE A 94 -20.08 6.89 -19.17
CA PHE A 94 -19.99 8.11 -20.00
C PHE A 94 -20.86 8.09 -21.27
N SER A 95 -21.60 7.00 -21.54
CA SER A 95 -22.54 6.96 -22.67
C SER A 95 -23.93 7.52 -22.35
N LEU A 96 -24.17 8.00 -21.12
CA LEU A 96 -25.37 8.76 -20.76
C LEU A 96 -24.98 10.20 -20.43
N PRO A 97 -25.29 11.18 -21.31
CA PRO A 97 -24.90 12.57 -21.10
C PRO A 97 -25.79 13.30 -20.07
N HIS A 98 -26.16 12.68 -18.93
CA HIS A 98 -27.07 13.36 -18.00
C HIS A 98 -26.98 13.00 -16.50
N LEU A 99 -25.80 12.66 -15.97
CA LEU A 99 -25.62 12.65 -14.52
C LEU A 99 -24.46 13.54 -14.09
N SER A 100 -24.79 14.79 -13.73
CA SER A 100 -23.90 15.72 -13.06
C SER A 100 -23.62 15.25 -11.64
N LEU A 101 -22.70 14.30 -11.48
CA LEU A 101 -22.12 13.99 -10.16
C LEU A 101 -21.04 15.03 -9.87
N HIS A 102 -21.43 16.04 -9.10
CA HIS A 102 -20.51 17.03 -8.54
C HIS A 102 -19.70 16.38 -7.41
N PHE A 103 -18.43 16.06 -7.69
CA PHE A 103 -17.44 15.66 -6.68
C PHE A 103 -16.46 16.82 -6.44
N PRO A 104 -16.63 17.64 -5.38
CA PRO A 104 -15.73 18.73 -5.07
C PRO A 104 -14.62 18.28 -4.11
N MET A 105 -13.79 17.33 -4.53
CA MET A 105 -12.57 16.99 -3.79
C MET A 105 -11.55 16.45 -4.80
N PHE A 106 -10.36 17.07 -4.86
CA PHE A 106 -9.24 16.82 -5.80
C PHE A 106 -9.17 17.64 -7.10
N GLN A 107 -9.45 18.95 -7.08
CA GLN A 107 -9.07 19.84 -8.20
C GLN A 107 -7.77 20.65 -8.00
N ASN A 108 -7.17 20.68 -6.80
CA ASN A 108 -6.08 21.64 -6.51
C ASN A 108 -4.75 21.02 -6.08
N LYS A 109 -4.25 19.98 -6.79
CA LYS A 109 -2.81 19.62 -6.72
C LYS A 109 -2.31 18.72 -7.86
N LEU A 110 -2.68 19.07 -9.09
CA LEU A 110 -2.15 18.46 -10.32
C LEU A 110 -1.55 19.51 -11.28
N SER A 111 -1.13 20.67 -10.76
CA SER A 111 -0.35 21.66 -11.49
C SER A 111 1.17 21.48 -11.34
N ASP A 112 1.64 20.80 -10.28
CA ASP A 112 3.07 20.81 -9.93
C ASP A 112 3.83 19.54 -10.37
N PHE A 113 3.18 18.64 -11.13
CA PHE A 113 3.80 17.41 -11.62
C PHE A 113 4.03 17.39 -13.14
N SER A 114 3.69 18.47 -13.85
CA SER A 114 3.89 18.59 -15.30
C SER A 114 5.31 19.06 -15.70
N GLU A 115 6.18 19.42 -14.76
CA GLU A 115 7.50 20.01 -15.09
C GLU A 115 8.69 19.05 -14.94
N TYR A 116 8.51 17.80 -14.51
CA TYR A 116 9.65 16.89 -14.22
C TYR A 116 9.97 15.84 -15.31
N HIS A 117 9.36 15.93 -16.49
CA HIS A 117 9.74 15.10 -17.64
C HIS A 117 10.10 15.95 -18.87
N SER A 118 11.13 16.76 -18.71
CA SER A 118 12.00 17.19 -19.80
C SER A 118 13.39 17.52 -19.26
N GLN A 119 14.13 16.47 -18.87
CA GLN A 119 15.59 16.37 -19.05
C GLN A 119 15.95 14.90 -19.26
#